data_AF-A0A3Q2Z2S4-F1
#
_entry.id   AF-A0A3Q2Z2S4-F1
#
_cell.length_a   1.000
_cell.length_b   1.000
_cell.length_c   1.000
_cell.angle_alpha   90.00
_cell.angle_beta   90.00
_cell.angle_gamma   90.00
#
_symmetry.space_group_name_H-M   'P 1'
#
loop_
_entity.id
_entity.type
_entity.pdbx_description
1 polymer ?
#
loop_
_entity_poly.entity_id
_entity_poly.type
_entity_poly.pdbx_seq_one_letter_code
_entity_poly.pdbx_strand_id
1 'polypeptide(L)'
;MNEPASFVSGSLEGCPDTELENPPYTPVVGGRLSAFTICMSAQQNVSTHYNLHNMYGLTEAFATHRALVKARGKRPFVLSRSSFPSIGRFSGVWTGDVRSNWEQLGYSIPVLKFSLFGVPLVGADICGFGGDTTEELCVRWMQLGAFYPFMRNHNDRQYAPQEPFVFGQKAQAAMRSALNLRYSLLPFLYTLFHHAHTSGDTVARPLFMFPTDPHCQIIDRQFLWGSSLLISPVLKEGAMEVAAYLPPGIWYNLHRSGVVQYRRVPASVCPAGHHRPFEGGAHCAPA
;
A
#
# COMPACT_ATOMS: atom_id res chain seq x y z
N MET A 1 -12.70 -4.09 10.78
CA MET A 1 -13.11 -3.71 12.15
C MET A 1 -12.56 -4.70 13.18
N ASN A 2 -11.33 -5.18 12.98
CA ASN A 2 -10.80 -6.35 13.68
C ASN A 2 -9.50 -6.05 14.42
N GLU A 3 -9.34 -4.81 14.84
CA GLU A 3 -8.29 -4.37 15.75
C GLU A 3 -8.37 -5.08 17.12
N PRO A 4 -9.52 -5.30 17.80
CA PRO A 4 -10.95 -5.11 17.47
C PRO A 4 -11.46 -3.70 17.77
N ALA A 5 -12.13 -3.08 16.80
CA ALA A 5 -12.64 -1.72 16.95
C ALA A 5 -13.96 -1.69 17.75
N SER A 6 -14.06 -0.74 18.67
CA SER A 6 -15.25 -0.44 19.47
C SER A 6 -15.53 1.06 19.46
N PHE A 7 -16.80 1.45 19.38
CA PHE A 7 -17.21 2.86 19.50
C PHE A 7 -17.27 3.36 20.95
N VAL A 8 -17.18 2.44 21.91
CA VAL A 8 -17.04 2.75 23.34
C VAL A 8 -15.68 2.26 23.82
N SER A 9 -15.00 3.05 24.64
CA SER A 9 -13.72 2.63 25.23
C SER A 9 -13.96 1.53 26.26
N GLY A 10 -13.41 0.36 26.01
CA GLY A 10 -13.56 -0.78 26.90
C GLY A 10 -14.85 -1.55 26.71
N SER A 11 -15.84 -1.30 27.57
CA SER A 11 -17.14 -1.96 27.53
C SER A 11 -18.27 -0.97 27.86
N LEU A 12 -19.52 -1.39 27.69
CA LEU A 12 -20.69 -0.57 28.07
C LEU A 12 -20.75 -0.26 29.57
N GLU A 13 -20.12 -1.08 30.40
CA GLU A 13 -20.06 -0.92 31.86
C GLU A 13 -18.73 -0.31 32.33
N GLY A 14 -17.86 0.07 31.39
CA GLY A 14 -16.48 0.48 31.67
C GLY A 14 -15.52 -0.71 31.81
N CYS A 15 -14.32 -0.46 32.33
CA CYS A 15 -13.32 -1.48 32.61
C CYS A 15 -12.95 -1.46 34.09
N PRO A 16 -12.57 -2.61 34.67
CA PRO A 16 -12.16 -2.68 36.07
C PRO A 16 -10.85 -1.92 36.29
N ASP A 17 -10.68 -1.32 37.47
CA ASP A 17 -9.42 -0.65 37.82
C ASP A 17 -8.34 -1.68 38.19
N THR A 18 -7.48 -2.02 37.22
CA THR A 18 -6.44 -3.05 37.36
C THR A 18 -5.15 -2.59 36.70
N GLU A 19 -4.02 -3.22 37.05
CA GLU A 19 -2.72 -2.95 36.42
C GLU A 19 -2.69 -3.26 34.92
N LEU A 20 -3.63 -4.06 34.39
CA LEU A 20 -3.74 -4.30 32.95
C LEU A 20 -4.44 -3.15 32.22
N GLU A 21 -5.42 -2.49 32.85
CA GLU A 21 -6.06 -1.30 32.27
C GLU A 21 -5.21 -0.04 32.46
N ASN A 22 -4.48 0.02 33.59
CA ASN A 22 -3.62 1.12 34.00
C ASN A 22 -2.18 0.63 34.21
N PRO A 23 -1.47 0.20 33.15
CA PRO A 23 -0.11 -0.32 33.29
C PRO A 23 0.85 0.77 33.75
N PRO A 24 1.94 0.40 34.46
CA PRO A 24 2.92 1.36 34.96
C PRO A 24 3.60 2.18 33.85
N TYR A 25 3.58 1.66 32.63
CA TYR A 25 3.96 2.36 31.41
C TYR A 25 2.90 2.17 30.33
N THR A 26 2.36 3.27 29.82
CA THR A 26 1.45 3.27 28.66
C THR A 26 2.19 3.84 27.45
N PRO A 27 2.34 3.08 26.36
CA PRO A 27 2.91 3.61 25.11
C PRO A 27 2.11 4.80 24.57
N VAL A 28 2.70 5.59 23.67
CA VAL A 28 2.02 6.75 23.05
C VAL A 28 0.93 6.26 22.07
N VAL A 29 -0.26 5.96 22.60
CA VAL A 29 -1.42 5.46 21.85
C VAL A 29 -2.56 6.48 21.75
N GLY A 30 -2.34 7.71 22.21
CA GLY A 30 -3.36 8.78 22.20
C GLY A 30 -4.45 8.63 23.26
N GLY A 31 -4.20 7.86 24.34
CA GLY A 31 -5.15 7.66 25.42
C GLY A 31 -4.79 6.45 26.28
N ARG A 32 -5.82 5.82 26.88
CA ARG A 32 -5.72 4.51 27.52
C ARG A 32 -5.63 3.41 26.45
N LEU A 33 -5.09 2.25 26.81
CA LEU A 33 -5.05 1.10 25.91
C LEU A 33 -6.44 0.65 25.44
N SER A 34 -7.48 0.84 26.26
CA SER A 34 -8.88 0.52 25.93
C SER A 34 -9.56 1.56 25.02
N ALA A 35 -8.87 2.62 24.60
CA ALA A 35 -9.44 3.61 23.69
C ALA A 35 -9.79 2.97 22.34
N PHE A 36 -11.05 3.15 21.91
CA PHE A 36 -11.59 2.59 20.66
C PHE A 36 -11.48 1.07 20.50
N THR A 37 -11.30 0.34 21.61
CA THR A 37 -11.23 -1.13 21.64
C THR A 37 -11.83 -1.66 22.95
N ILE A 38 -11.63 -2.95 23.25
CA ILE A 38 -12.19 -3.60 24.44
C ILE A 38 -11.27 -3.47 25.67
N CYS A 39 -11.76 -3.86 26.85
CA CYS A 39 -10.98 -3.84 28.09
C CYS A 39 -9.73 -4.74 27.98
N MET A 40 -8.59 -4.28 28.48
CA MET A 40 -7.33 -5.03 28.44
C MET A 40 -7.35 -6.28 29.32
N SER A 41 -8.09 -6.23 30.42
CA SER A 41 -8.30 -7.35 31.35
C SER A 41 -9.29 -8.41 30.82
N ALA A 42 -9.94 -8.18 29.67
CA ALA A 42 -10.89 -9.12 29.09
C ALA A 42 -10.21 -10.48 28.82
N GLN A 43 -10.85 -11.56 29.25
CA GLN A 43 -10.29 -12.91 29.15
C GLN A 43 -10.52 -13.49 27.76
N GLN A 44 -9.48 -14.04 27.17
CA GLN A 44 -9.55 -14.92 26.00
C GLN A 44 -8.98 -16.29 26.37
N ASN A 45 -9.20 -17.29 25.51
CA ASN A 45 -8.83 -18.68 25.80
C ASN A 45 -7.34 -18.90 26.13
N VAL A 46 -6.43 -18.10 25.55
CA VAL A 46 -4.99 -18.26 25.71
C VAL A 46 -4.39 -17.32 26.76
N SER A 47 -4.93 -16.10 26.88
CA SER A 47 -4.44 -15.04 27.77
C SER A 47 -5.47 -13.91 27.83
N THR A 48 -5.22 -12.90 28.65
CA THR A 48 -5.92 -11.60 28.62
C THR A 48 -5.75 -10.87 27.29
N HIS A 49 -6.69 -9.98 26.98
CA HIS A 49 -6.65 -9.13 25.81
C HIS A 49 -5.43 -8.19 25.80
N TYR A 50 -4.93 -7.77 26.96
CA TYR A 50 -3.68 -7.00 27.10
C TYR A 50 -2.52 -7.62 26.31
N ASN A 51 -2.35 -8.95 26.41
CA ASN A 51 -1.29 -9.66 25.69
C ASN A 51 -1.63 -9.99 24.23
N LEU A 52 -2.92 -10.08 23.91
CA LEU A 52 -3.41 -10.63 22.63
C LEU A 52 -4.02 -9.59 21.69
N HIS A 53 -4.16 -8.34 22.11
CA HIS A 53 -4.83 -7.27 21.34
C HIS A 53 -4.29 -7.18 19.91
N ASN A 54 -2.97 -7.03 19.77
CA ASN A 54 -2.32 -6.91 18.46
C ASN A 54 -2.40 -8.18 17.59
N MET A 55 -2.82 -9.32 18.14
CA MET A 55 -2.98 -10.57 17.40
C MET A 55 -4.42 -10.83 16.97
N TYR A 56 -5.39 -9.99 17.37
CA TYR A 56 -6.82 -10.25 17.14
C TYR A 56 -7.16 -10.39 15.65
N GLY A 57 -6.69 -9.45 14.81
CA GLY A 57 -6.90 -9.53 13.36
C GLY A 57 -6.21 -10.74 12.71
N LEU A 58 -5.05 -11.17 13.23
CA LEU A 58 -4.34 -12.35 12.76
C LEU A 58 -5.10 -13.65 13.06
N THR A 59 -5.61 -13.80 14.28
CA THR A 59 -6.35 -15.00 14.68
C THR A 59 -7.69 -15.09 13.94
N GLU A 60 -8.37 -13.97 13.71
CA GLU A 60 -9.57 -13.92 12.87
C GLU A 60 -9.27 -14.27 11.40
N ALA A 61 -8.20 -13.71 10.82
CA ALA A 61 -7.80 -14.01 9.44
C ALA A 61 -7.45 -15.50 9.26
N PHE A 62 -6.76 -16.10 10.23
CA PHE A 62 -6.49 -17.53 10.26
C PHE A 62 -7.77 -18.37 10.30
N ALA A 63 -8.70 -18.04 11.21
CA ALA A 63 -9.97 -18.73 11.34
C ALA A 63 -10.80 -18.63 10.05
N THR A 64 -10.89 -17.42 9.48
CA THR A 64 -11.62 -17.11 8.24
C THR A 64 -11.03 -17.85 7.05
N HIS A 65 -9.70 -17.84 6.90
CA HIS A 65 -9.01 -18.59 5.85
C HIS A 65 -9.37 -20.08 5.92
N ARG A 66 -9.31 -20.70 7.10
CA ARG A 66 -9.67 -22.13 7.28
C ARG A 66 -11.14 -22.40 6.98
N ALA A 67 -12.03 -21.50 7.40
CA ALA A 67 -13.46 -21.62 7.13
C ALA A 67 -13.75 -21.60 5.62
N LEU A 68 -13.14 -20.68 4.86
CA LEU A 68 -13.31 -20.58 3.42
C LEU A 68 -12.75 -21.78 2.66
N VAL A 69 -11.60 -22.34 3.10
CA VAL A 69 -11.07 -23.58 2.52
C VAL A 69 -12.07 -24.72 2.69
N LYS A 70 -12.62 -24.90 3.90
CA LYS A 70 -13.61 -25.95 4.19
C LYS A 70 -14.91 -25.75 3.42
N ALA A 71 -15.44 -24.52 3.39
CA ALA A 71 -16.72 -24.20 2.78
C ALA A 71 -16.70 -24.28 1.25
N ARG A 72 -15.57 -23.96 0.61
CA ARG A 72 -15.48 -23.81 -0.85
C ARG A 72 -14.61 -24.85 -1.55
N GLY A 73 -13.72 -25.54 -0.84
CA GLY A 73 -12.76 -26.49 -1.44
C GLY A 73 -11.80 -25.84 -2.45
N LYS A 74 -11.61 -24.52 -2.39
CA LYS A 74 -10.77 -23.73 -3.31
C LYS A 74 -9.84 -22.79 -2.53
N ARG A 75 -8.84 -22.22 -3.20
CA ARG A 75 -7.98 -21.18 -2.62
C ARG A 75 -8.85 -20.04 -2.07
N PRO A 76 -8.70 -19.67 -0.78
CA PRO A 76 -9.47 -18.58 -0.20
C PRO A 76 -8.90 -17.23 -0.62
N PHE A 77 -9.75 -16.21 -0.55
CA PHE A 77 -9.35 -14.81 -0.62
C PHE A 77 -9.88 -14.14 0.65
N VAL A 78 -8.97 -13.66 1.49
CA VAL A 78 -9.28 -12.95 2.73
C VAL A 78 -8.58 -11.61 2.66
N LEU A 79 -9.28 -10.57 3.09
CA LEU A 79 -8.76 -9.21 3.18
C LEU A 79 -9.03 -8.71 4.61
N SER A 80 -7.96 -8.36 5.34
CA SER A 80 -8.02 -7.94 6.74
C SER A 80 -7.57 -6.48 6.88
N ARG A 81 -8.11 -5.79 7.88
CA ARG A 81 -7.67 -4.43 8.22
C ARG A 81 -6.51 -4.49 9.20
N SER A 82 -6.74 -5.05 10.38
CA SER A 82 -5.71 -5.29 11.38
C SER A 82 -4.74 -6.39 10.92
N SER A 83 -3.47 -6.25 11.31
CA SER A 83 -2.39 -7.11 10.85
C SER A 83 -1.31 -7.27 11.92
N PHE A 84 -0.65 -8.43 11.91
CA PHE A 84 0.49 -8.80 12.76
C PHE A 84 1.47 -9.62 11.92
N PRO A 85 2.78 -9.71 12.25
CA PRO A 85 3.69 -10.61 11.55
C PRO A 85 3.08 -12.00 11.31
N SER A 86 3.26 -12.53 10.10
CA SER A 86 2.64 -13.76 9.55
C SER A 86 1.23 -13.64 8.95
N ILE A 87 0.53 -12.50 9.08
CA ILE A 87 -0.81 -12.31 8.47
C ILE A 87 -0.87 -12.65 6.97
N GLY A 88 0.20 -12.35 6.22
CA GLY A 88 0.29 -12.57 4.78
C GLY A 88 0.22 -14.04 4.37
N ARG A 89 0.38 -14.98 5.32
CA ARG A 89 0.14 -16.40 5.11
C ARG A 89 -1.34 -16.74 4.92
N PHE A 90 -2.24 -15.89 5.43
CA PHE A 90 -3.68 -16.16 5.49
C PHE A 90 -4.53 -15.11 4.78
N SER A 91 -4.05 -13.87 4.66
CA SER A 91 -4.84 -12.73 4.19
C SER A 91 -3.98 -11.69 3.47
N GLY A 92 -4.60 -10.97 2.53
CA GLY A 92 -4.12 -9.65 2.11
C GLY A 92 -4.53 -8.57 3.11
N VAL A 93 -4.02 -7.36 2.91
CA VAL A 93 -4.33 -6.19 3.75
C VAL A 93 -4.66 -4.99 2.86
N TRP A 94 -5.56 -4.11 3.28
CA TRP A 94 -5.68 -2.77 2.69
C TRP A 94 -5.34 -1.71 3.72
N THR A 95 -4.97 -0.53 3.25
CA THR A 95 -4.41 0.53 4.11
C THR A 95 -5.42 1.24 5.01
N GLY A 96 -6.67 0.81 5.01
CA GLY A 96 -7.74 1.43 5.78
C GLY A 96 -8.28 2.71 5.14
N ASP A 97 -8.85 3.55 5.99
CA ASP A 97 -9.78 4.62 5.64
C ASP A 97 -9.03 5.91 5.25
N VAL A 98 -8.30 5.83 4.12
CA VAL A 98 -7.47 6.94 3.59
C VAL A 98 -8.33 8.08 3.03
N ARG A 99 -7.85 9.32 3.13
CA ARG A 99 -8.59 10.48 2.57
C ARG A 99 -8.39 10.63 1.05
N SER A 100 -9.38 11.18 0.38
CA SER A 100 -9.36 11.54 -1.04
C SER A 100 -8.55 12.81 -1.27
N ASN A 101 -7.22 12.71 -1.17
CA ASN A 101 -6.30 13.82 -1.45
C ASN A 101 -4.96 13.34 -2.05
N TRP A 102 -4.22 14.30 -2.62
CA TRP A 102 -2.93 14.05 -3.29
C TRP A 102 -1.83 13.53 -2.36
N GLU A 103 -1.88 13.90 -1.08
CA GLU A 103 -0.92 13.43 -0.08
C GLU A 103 -1.08 11.91 0.16
N GLN A 104 -2.31 11.45 0.34
CA GLN A 104 -2.64 10.02 0.52
C GLN A 104 -2.33 9.19 -0.72
N LEU A 105 -2.54 9.76 -1.93
CA LEU A 105 -2.06 9.16 -3.17
C LEU A 105 -0.55 8.90 -3.09
N GLY A 106 0.25 9.88 -2.67
CA GLY A 106 1.69 9.72 -2.49
C GLY A 106 2.07 8.72 -1.40
N TYR A 107 1.40 8.76 -0.25
CA TYR A 107 1.66 7.86 0.90
C TYR A 107 1.29 6.40 0.64
N SER A 108 0.41 6.13 -0.33
CA SER A 108 0.10 4.75 -0.73
C SER A 108 1.32 3.97 -1.23
N ILE A 109 2.33 4.63 -1.83
CA ILE A 109 3.50 3.96 -2.43
C ILE A 109 4.42 3.36 -1.36
N PRO A 110 4.85 4.10 -0.31
CA PRO A 110 5.54 3.49 0.82
C PRO A 110 4.80 2.30 1.43
N VAL A 111 3.46 2.30 1.43
CA VAL A 111 2.68 1.21 2.02
C VAL A 111 2.71 -0.06 1.16
N LEU A 112 2.99 0.02 -0.14
CA LEU A 112 3.24 -1.16 -0.96
C LEU A 112 4.47 -1.98 -0.49
N LYS A 113 5.33 -1.37 0.34
CA LYS A 113 6.44 -2.04 1.02
C LYS A 113 5.98 -3.01 2.12
N PHE A 114 4.67 -3.18 2.38
CA PHE A 114 4.15 -4.31 3.18
C PHE A 114 4.59 -5.69 2.65
N SER A 115 5.00 -5.77 1.38
CA SER A 115 5.71 -6.95 0.86
C SER A 115 6.95 -7.32 1.68
N LEU A 116 7.67 -6.34 2.25
CA LEU A 116 8.82 -6.57 3.15
C LEU A 116 8.40 -7.21 4.48
N PHE A 117 7.15 -7.01 4.90
CA PHE A 117 6.55 -7.66 6.07
C PHE A 117 5.88 -9.00 5.71
N GLY A 118 6.10 -9.52 4.50
CA GLY A 118 5.53 -10.77 4.03
C GLY A 118 4.06 -10.67 3.63
N VAL A 119 3.56 -9.47 3.34
CA VAL A 119 2.16 -9.22 2.93
C VAL A 119 2.14 -8.63 1.51
N PRO A 120 2.37 -9.43 0.46
CA PRO A 120 2.47 -8.92 -0.91
C PRO A 120 1.12 -8.52 -1.51
N LEU A 121 0.01 -9.06 -1.01
CA LEU A 121 -1.35 -8.70 -1.45
C LEU A 121 -1.83 -7.48 -0.66
N VAL A 122 -1.40 -6.30 -1.08
CA VAL A 122 -1.68 -5.02 -0.43
C VAL A 122 -2.07 -3.93 -1.43
N GLY A 123 -2.87 -2.97 -0.97
CA GLY A 123 -3.23 -1.77 -1.74
C GLY A 123 -4.05 -0.77 -0.91
N ALA A 124 -4.14 0.46 -1.39
CA ALA A 124 -4.99 1.50 -0.81
C ALA A 124 -6.32 1.60 -1.58
N ASP A 125 -7.33 2.21 -0.95
CA ASP A 125 -8.59 2.51 -1.62
C ASP A 125 -8.39 3.58 -2.69
N ILE A 126 -8.58 3.18 -3.93
CA ILE A 126 -8.29 4.01 -5.10
C ILE A 126 -9.31 5.14 -5.19
N CYS A 127 -8.80 6.35 -5.46
CA CYS A 127 -9.51 7.65 -5.40
C CYS A 127 -9.76 8.16 -3.97
N GLY A 128 -9.42 7.37 -2.94
CA GLY A 128 -9.62 7.69 -1.53
C GLY A 128 -10.94 7.13 -1.00
N PHE A 129 -10.99 6.95 0.32
CA PHE A 129 -12.17 6.46 1.04
C PHE A 129 -12.95 7.61 1.68
N GLY A 130 -12.24 8.54 2.31
CA GLY A 130 -12.82 9.68 3.04
C GLY A 130 -12.69 11.01 2.29
N GLY A 131 -13.81 11.64 1.97
CA GLY A 131 -13.90 12.92 1.26
C GLY A 131 -14.23 12.75 -0.22
N ASP A 132 -14.77 13.79 -0.85
CA ASP A 132 -15.05 13.78 -2.28
C ASP A 132 -13.75 13.86 -3.09
N THR A 133 -13.51 12.89 -3.98
CA THR A 133 -12.38 12.96 -4.94
C THR A 133 -12.64 13.99 -6.03
N THR A 134 -11.57 14.50 -6.64
CA THR A 134 -11.64 15.22 -7.92
C THR A 134 -11.43 14.26 -9.10
N GLU A 135 -11.88 14.63 -10.30
CA GLU A 135 -11.66 13.83 -11.52
C GLU A 135 -10.17 13.64 -11.79
N GLU A 136 -9.36 14.70 -11.67
CA GLU A 136 -7.91 14.62 -11.87
C GLU A 136 -7.25 13.66 -10.88
N LEU A 137 -7.56 13.81 -9.58
CA LEU A 137 -7.03 12.92 -8.54
C LEU A 137 -7.41 11.47 -8.83
N CYS A 138 -8.67 11.20 -9.16
CA CYS A 138 -9.12 9.84 -9.41
C CYS A 138 -8.50 9.24 -10.67
N VAL A 139 -8.26 10.03 -11.73
CA VAL A 139 -7.48 9.58 -12.90
C VAL A 139 -6.06 9.19 -12.48
N ARG A 140 -5.35 10.04 -11.73
CA ARG A 140 -3.98 9.74 -11.28
C ARG A 140 -3.94 8.54 -10.32
N TRP A 141 -4.91 8.42 -9.43
CA TRP A 141 -5.00 7.30 -8.51
C TRP A 141 -5.37 5.99 -9.21
N MET A 142 -6.23 6.01 -10.23
CA MET A 142 -6.50 4.83 -11.05
C MET A 142 -5.26 4.40 -11.85
N GLN A 143 -4.46 5.34 -12.36
CA GLN A 143 -3.19 5.05 -13.03
C GLN A 143 -2.18 4.39 -12.09
N LEU A 144 -1.98 4.94 -10.88
CA LEU A 144 -1.10 4.35 -9.87
C LEU A 144 -1.66 3.03 -9.33
N GLY A 145 -2.93 3.03 -8.92
CA GLY A 145 -3.62 1.92 -8.30
C GLY A 145 -3.79 0.70 -9.20
N ALA A 146 -3.74 0.88 -10.53
CA ALA A 146 -3.60 -0.22 -11.48
C ALA A 146 -2.35 -1.08 -11.23
N PHE A 147 -1.35 -0.56 -10.52
CA PHE A 147 -0.14 -1.26 -10.10
C PHE A 147 -0.11 -1.65 -8.61
N TYR A 148 -1.21 -1.50 -7.87
CA TYR A 148 -1.31 -2.14 -6.55
C TYR A 148 -1.46 -3.65 -6.73
N PRO A 149 -0.73 -4.49 -5.97
CA PRO A 149 -0.97 -5.93 -5.97
C PRO A 149 -2.45 -6.26 -5.68
N PHE A 150 -3.05 -5.58 -4.69
CA PHE A 150 -4.50 -5.55 -4.48
C PHE A 150 -5.10 -4.24 -4.98
N MET A 151 -5.86 -4.30 -6.08
CA MET A 151 -6.50 -3.12 -6.69
C MET A 151 -7.99 -3.09 -6.35
N ARG A 152 -8.44 -2.06 -5.62
CA ARG A 152 -9.86 -1.81 -5.31
C ARG A 152 -10.14 -0.31 -5.30
N ASN A 153 -11.23 0.11 -5.92
CA ASN A 153 -11.87 1.39 -5.65
C ASN A 153 -12.98 1.14 -4.62
N HIS A 154 -12.97 1.89 -3.53
CA HIS A 154 -13.92 1.79 -2.43
C HIS A 154 -14.12 3.17 -1.82
N ASN A 155 -15.35 3.49 -1.44
CA ASN A 155 -15.76 4.81 -0.99
C ASN A 155 -16.63 4.70 0.26
N ASP A 156 -16.58 5.72 1.12
CA ASP A 156 -17.52 5.83 2.24
C ASP A 156 -18.91 6.27 1.76
N ARG A 157 -19.94 5.89 2.49
CA ARG A 157 -21.35 6.02 2.12
C ARG A 157 -21.80 7.47 1.86
N GLN A 158 -21.15 8.43 2.52
CA GLN A 158 -21.57 9.83 2.56
C GLN A 158 -20.98 10.70 1.45
N TYR A 159 -20.02 10.19 0.66
CA TYR A 159 -19.33 10.96 -0.37
C TYR A 159 -19.87 10.69 -1.77
N ALA A 160 -19.57 11.59 -2.70
CA ALA A 160 -19.98 11.51 -4.09
C ALA A 160 -19.49 10.21 -4.76
N PRO A 161 -20.24 9.66 -5.74
CA PRO A 161 -19.80 8.51 -6.52
C PRO A 161 -18.44 8.72 -7.18
N GLN A 162 -17.64 7.65 -7.23
CA GLN A 162 -16.28 7.69 -7.79
C GLN A 162 -15.92 6.45 -8.62
N GLU A 163 -16.94 5.70 -9.05
CA GLU A 163 -16.75 4.59 -9.99
C GLU A 163 -16.26 5.14 -11.34
N PRO A 164 -15.39 4.43 -12.09
CA PRO A 164 -14.81 4.98 -13.31
C PRO A 164 -15.82 5.54 -14.31
N PHE A 165 -17.03 4.97 -14.41
CA PHE A 165 -18.06 5.38 -15.35
C PHE A 165 -18.79 6.69 -15.00
N VAL A 166 -18.57 7.26 -13.80
CA VAL A 166 -19.23 8.50 -13.37
C VAL A 166 -18.53 9.77 -13.89
N PHE A 167 -17.27 9.63 -14.32
CA PHE A 167 -16.43 10.75 -14.78
C PHE A 167 -16.61 11.04 -16.28
N GLY A 168 -16.04 12.16 -16.75
CA GLY A 168 -16.04 12.54 -18.16
C GLY A 168 -15.35 11.53 -19.07
N GLN A 169 -15.70 11.52 -20.38
CA GLN A 169 -15.18 10.53 -21.34
C GLN A 169 -13.65 10.46 -21.43
N LYS A 170 -12.95 11.60 -21.27
CA LYS A 170 -11.48 11.65 -21.26
C LYS A 170 -10.91 10.93 -20.05
N ALA A 171 -11.44 11.18 -18.86
CA ALA A 171 -11.07 10.48 -17.64
C ALA A 171 -11.36 8.99 -17.74
N GLN A 172 -12.54 8.60 -18.23
CA GLN A 172 -12.88 7.20 -18.48
C GLN A 172 -11.89 6.51 -19.42
N ALA A 173 -11.47 7.17 -20.50
CA ALA A 173 -10.50 6.63 -21.43
C ALA A 173 -9.12 6.39 -20.76
N ALA A 174 -8.66 7.34 -19.95
CA ALA A 174 -7.43 7.21 -19.19
C ALA A 174 -7.50 6.06 -18.16
N MET A 175 -8.58 5.97 -17.39
CA MET A 175 -8.81 4.90 -16.41
C MET A 175 -8.91 3.53 -17.09
N ARG A 176 -9.60 3.44 -18.23
CA ARG A 176 -9.71 2.22 -19.04
C ARG A 176 -8.35 1.76 -19.57
N SER A 177 -7.50 2.69 -20.01
CA SER A 177 -6.15 2.38 -20.46
C SER A 177 -5.30 1.78 -19.34
N ALA A 178 -5.35 2.37 -18.14
CA ALA A 178 -4.65 1.85 -16.96
C ALA A 178 -5.13 0.43 -16.58
N LEU A 179 -6.44 0.20 -16.61
CA LEU A 179 -7.01 -1.13 -16.36
C LEU A 179 -6.59 -2.13 -17.44
N ASN A 180 -6.68 -1.80 -18.73
CA ASN A 180 -6.27 -2.69 -19.81
C ASN A 180 -4.80 -3.10 -19.69
N LEU A 181 -3.91 -2.17 -19.33
CA LEU A 181 -2.51 -2.47 -19.08
C LEU A 181 -2.33 -3.42 -17.90
N ARG A 182 -3.03 -3.19 -16.78
CA ARG A 182 -2.99 -4.14 -15.66
C ARG A 182 -3.42 -5.54 -16.09
N TYR A 183 -4.51 -5.64 -16.84
CA TYR A 183 -5.06 -6.93 -17.28
C TYR A 183 -4.10 -7.67 -18.23
N SER A 184 -3.38 -6.96 -19.10
CA SER A 184 -2.35 -7.58 -19.95
C SER A 184 -1.13 -8.06 -19.15
N LEU A 185 -0.84 -7.44 -17.99
CA LEU A 185 0.26 -7.81 -17.09
C LEU A 185 -0.13 -8.87 -16.04
N LEU A 186 -1.37 -9.37 -16.00
CA LEU A 186 -1.79 -10.37 -15.01
C LEU A 186 -0.94 -11.65 -15.01
N PRO A 187 -0.50 -12.23 -16.14
CA PRO A 187 0.40 -13.38 -16.12
C PRO A 187 1.72 -13.09 -15.41
N PHE A 188 2.28 -11.90 -15.62
CA PHE A 188 3.49 -11.44 -14.94
C PHE A 188 3.24 -11.24 -13.44
N LEU A 189 2.19 -10.50 -13.07
CA LEU A 189 1.83 -10.26 -11.67
C LEU A 189 1.57 -11.58 -10.91
N TYR A 190 0.86 -12.52 -11.53
CA TYR A 190 0.58 -13.83 -10.93
C TYR A 190 1.87 -14.64 -10.71
N THR A 191 2.83 -14.54 -11.64
CA THR A 191 4.17 -15.14 -11.49
C THR A 191 4.94 -14.53 -10.31
N LEU A 192 4.86 -13.21 -10.11
CA LEU A 192 5.44 -12.56 -8.93
C LEU A 192 4.82 -13.08 -7.63
N PHE A 193 3.49 -13.27 -7.59
CA PHE A 193 2.83 -13.88 -6.44
C PHE A 193 3.25 -15.33 -6.22
N HIS A 194 3.52 -16.09 -7.28
CA HIS A 194 4.08 -17.44 -7.16
C HIS A 194 5.47 -17.42 -6.50
N HIS A 195 6.36 -16.52 -6.90
CA HIS A 195 7.67 -16.36 -6.26
C HIS A 195 7.54 -15.88 -4.81
N ALA A 196 6.66 -14.92 -4.53
CA ALA A 196 6.39 -14.49 -3.17
C ALA A 196 5.93 -15.64 -2.27
N HIS A 197 5.08 -16.53 -2.79
CA HIS A 197 4.59 -17.69 -2.06
C HIS A 197 5.65 -18.79 -1.86
N THR A 198 6.50 -19.04 -2.85
CA THR A 198 7.41 -20.20 -2.87
C THR A 198 8.81 -19.91 -2.34
N SER A 199 9.29 -18.67 -2.46
CA SER A 199 10.64 -18.26 -2.06
C SER A 199 10.67 -17.05 -1.11
N GLY A 200 9.50 -16.51 -0.74
CA GLY A 200 9.44 -15.33 0.12
C GLY A 200 9.86 -14.03 -0.57
N ASP A 201 9.83 -13.99 -1.90
CA ASP A 201 10.13 -12.77 -2.65
C ASP A 201 9.01 -11.71 -2.51
N THR A 202 9.28 -10.50 -3.01
CA THR A 202 8.37 -9.35 -2.95
C THR A 202 7.65 -9.14 -4.28
N VAL A 203 6.38 -8.72 -4.25
CA VAL A 203 5.64 -8.37 -5.48
C VAL A 203 5.92 -6.91 -5.83
N ALA A 204 5.37 -5.98 -5.03
CA ALA A 204 5.75 -4.58 -5.10
C ALA A 204 6.97 -4.36 -4.19
N ARG A 205 8.05 -3.79 -4.73
CA ARG A 205 9.31 -3.63 -3.99
C ARG A 205 9.95 -2.25 -4.16
N PRO A 206 10.64 -1.74 -3.14
CA PRO A 206 11.28 -0.44 -3.19
C PRO A 206 12.55 -0.45 -4.04
N LEU A 207 12.95 0.71 -4.54
CA LEU A 207 14.17 0.84 -5.35
C LEU A 207 15.45 0.53 -4.57
N PHE A 208 15.47 0.69 -3.24
CA PHE A 208 16.65 0.34 -2.43
C PHE A 208 17.05 -1.15 -2.53
N MET A 209 16.20 -1.99 -3.13
CA MET A 209 16.55 -3.36 -3.56
C MET A 209 17.62 -3.38 -4.67
N PHE A 210 18.05 -2.22 -5.17
CA PHE A 210 19.35 -1.97 -5.81
C PHE A 210 20.36 -1.48 -4.77
N PRO A 211 20.95 -2.38 -3.95
CA PRO A 211 21.67 -1.98 -2.73
C PRO A 211 22.97 -1.20 -3.01
N THR A 212 23.55 -1.38 -4.19
CA THR A 212 24.82 -0.73 -4.59
C THR A 212 24.64 0.72 -5.03
N ASP A 213 23.40 1.19 -5.20
CA ASP A 213 23.10 2.55 -5.62
C ASP A 213 22.58 3.38 -4.44
N PRO A 214 23.37 4.34 -3.93
CA PRO A 214 22.98 5.13 -2.76
C PRO A 214 21.77 6.03 -3.02
N HIS A 215 21.48 6.40 -4.27
CA HIS A 215 20.31 7.23 -4.58
C HIS A 215 19.02 6.46 -4.38
N CYS A 216 19.02 5.17 -4.68
CA CYS A 216 17.87 4.29 -4.51
C CYS A 216 17.40 4.17 -3.04
N GLN A 217 18.26 4.48 -2.07
CA GLN A 217 17.97 4.38 -0.62
C GLN A 217 16.88 5.34 -0.15
N ILE A 218 16.78 6.52 -0.78
CA ILE A 218 15.86 7.58 -0.36
C ILE A 218 14.61 7.69 -1.23
N ILE A 219 14.52 6.92 -2.32
CA ILE A 219 13.37 6.99 -3.23
C ILE A 219 12.17 6.25 -2.64
N ASP A 220 11.09 6.99 -2.40
CA ASP A 220 9.84 6.49 -1.82
C ASP A 220 8.60 6.78 -2.68
N ARG A 221 8.75 7.52 -3.79
CA ARG A 221 7.69 7.86 -4.76
C ARG A 221 7.73 7.03 -6.04
N GLN A 222 8.60 6.02 -6.11
CA GLN A 222 8.66 5.03 -7.17
C GLN A 222 8.76 3.64 -6.55
N PHE A 223 8.31 2.63 -7.29
CA PHE A 223 8.43 1.24 -6.87
C PHE A 223 8.51 0.32 -8.09
N LEU A 224 8.89 -0.93 -7.84
CA LEU A 224 8.98 -1.96 -8.86
C LEU A 224 7.91 -3.02 -8.66
N TRP A 225 7.46 -3.63 -9.75
CA TRP A 225 6.92 -4.98 -9.74
C TRP A 225 8.00 -5.97 -10.11
N GLY A 226 8.33 -6.86 -9.18
CA GLY A 226 9.48 -7.74 -9.31
C GLY A 226 10.77 -6.93 -9.48
N SER A 227 11.67 -7.40 -10.33
CA SER A 227 12.94 -6.73 -10.62
C SER A 227 12.94 -5.88 -11.89
N SER A 228 11.86 -5.89 -12.69
CA SER A 228 11.93 -5.48 -14.10
C SER A 228 10.92 -4.42 -14.53
N LEU A 229 9.85 -4.17 -13.77
CA LEU A 229 8.85 -3.16 -14.12
C LEU A 229 8.91 -2.01 -13.12
N LEU A 230 9.43 -0.86 -13.54
CA LEU A 230 9.51 0.37 -12.74
C LEU A 230 8.26 1.23 -12.96
N ILE A 231 7.62 1.63 -11.87
CA ILE A 231 6.44 2.48 -11.86
C ILE A 231 6.83 3.85 -11.29
N SER A 232 6.63 4.89 -12.10
CA SER A 232 6.97 6.29 -11.79
C SER A 232 5.73 7.18 -11.99
N PRO A 233 4.86 7.29 -10.97
CA PRO A 233 3.56 7.97 -11.08
C PRO A 233 3.66 9.49 -10.96
N VAL A 234 2.68 10.20 -11.53
CA VAL A 234 2.43 11.62 -11.24
C VAL A 234 1.62 11.71 -9.94
N LEU A 235 2.13 12.48 -8.97
CA LEU A 235 1.59 12.56 -7.60
C LEU A 235 1.23 13.98 -7.16
N LYS A 236 1.21 14.94 -8.09
CA LYS A 236 0.91 16.35 -7.81
C LYS A 236 -0.18 16.83 -8.76
N GLU A 237 -1.07 17.66 -8.23
CA GLU A 237 -2.14 18.31 -8.98
C GLU A 237 -1.57 19.22 -10.07
N GLY A 238 -2.21 19.22 -11.25
CA GLY A 238 -1.82 19.99 -12.42
C GLY A 238 -0.54 19.52 -13.11
N ALA A 239 0.19 18.56 -12.54
CA ALA A 239 1.45 18.09 -13.12
C ALA A 239 1.20 17.21 -14.34
N MET A 240 1.95 17.49 -15.41
CA MET A 240 1.90 16.75 -16.68
C MET A 240 3.15 15.90 -16.91
N GLU A 241 4.20 16.11 -16.12
CA GLU A 241 5.47 15.39 -16.17
C GLU A 241 5.92 14.98 -14.76
N VAL A 242 6.82 14.00 -14.70
CA VAL A 242 7.46 13.55 -13.45
C VAL A 242 8.95 13.36 -13.69
N ALA A 243 9.76 13.88 -12.76
CA ALA A 243 11.18 13.54 -12.67
C ALA A 243 11.31 12.15 -12.03
N ALA A 244 11.72 11.16 -12.81
CA ALA A 244 11.90 9.79 -12.34
C ALA A 244 13.39 9.45 -12.22
N TYR A 245 13.76 8.77 -11.13
CA TYR A 245 15.06 8.14 -11.00
C TYR A 245 15.09 6.80 -11.75
N LEU A 246 16.12 6.60 -12.56
CA LEU A 246 16.37 5.35 -13.28
C LEU A 246 17.66 4.73 -12.76
N PRO A 247 17.60 3.60 -12.03
CA PRO A 247 18.78 2.88 -11.60
C PRO A 247 19.64 2.45 -12.80
N PRO A 248 20.96 2.18 -12.60
CA PRO A 248 21.84 1.72 -13.67
C PRO A 248 21.27 0.54 -14.45
N GLY A 249 21.09 0.71 -15.76
CA GLY A 249 20.51 -0.30 -16.63
C GLY A 249 19.90 0.30 -17.89
N ILE A 250 19.26 -0.55 -18.70
CA ILE A 250 18.48 -0.13 -19.86
C ILE A 250 17.01 -0.23 -19.50
N TRP A 251 16.29 0.88 -19.59
CA TRP A 251 14.86 0.95 -19.29
C TRP A 251 14.07 1.19 -20.58
N TYR A 252 13.13 0.30 -20.87
CA TYR A 252 12.25 0.41 -22.04
C TYR A 252 10.93 1.04 -21.61
N ASN A 253 10.42 1.97 -22.43
CA ASN A 253 9.08 2.50 -22.17
C ASN A 253 8.04 1.43 -22.56
N LEU A 254 7.17 1.04 -21.64
CA LEU A 254 6.18 -0.01 -21.89
C LEU A 254 5.07 0.44 -22.85
N HIS A 255 4.81 1.74 -22.96
CA HIS A 255 3.74 2.31 -23.80
C HIS A 255 4.20 2.69 -25.20
N ARG A 256 5.50 2.92 -25.41
CA ARG A 256 6.07 3.26 -26.72
C ARG A 256 7.16 2.25 -27.05
N SER A 257 7.16 1.73 -28.28
CA SER A 257 8.31 1.01 -28.84
C SER A 257 9.49 1.98 -29.01
N GLY A 258 10.20 2.27 -27.91
CA GLY A 258 11.32 3.20 -27.83
C GLY A 258 12.13 2.96 -26.56
N VAL A 259 13.47 3.07 -26.68
CA VAL A 259 14.41 2.87 -25.56
C VAL A 259 14.64 4.19 -24.85
N VAL A 260 14.45 4.24 -23.52
CA VAL A 260 14.93 5.35 -22.71
C VAL A 260 16.32 4.97 -22.20
N GLN A 261 17.37 5.36 -22.94
CA GLN A 261 18.74 5.12 -22.50
C GLN A 261 19.16 6.13 -21.45
N TYR A 262 19.62 5.64 -20.31
CA TYR A 262 20.33 6.44 -19.34
C TYR A 262 21.76 6.70 -19.86
N ARG A 263 22.12 7.97 -20.11
CA ARG A 263 23.51 8.38 -20.33
C ARG A 263 24.07 8.80 -18.97
N ARG A 264 25.03 8.04 -18.45
CA ARG A 264 25.79 8.37 -17.23
C ARG A 264 26.33 9.80 -17.39
N VAL A 265 25.82 10.76 -16.63
CA VAL A 265 26.57 12.01 -16.43
C VAL A 265 27.69 11.64 -15.48
N PRO A 266 28.98 11.77 -15.87
CA PRO A 266 30.08 11.45 -14.97
C PRO A 266 29.93 12.27 -13.69
N ALA A 267 30.06 11.62 -12.54
CA ALA A 267 30.21 12.33 -11.28
C ALA A 267 31.46 13.21 -11.40
N SER A 268 31.28 14.50 -11.63
CA SER A 268 32.35 15.47 -11.45
C SER A 268 32.70 15.45 -9.96
N VAL A 269 33.98 15.19 -9.70
CA VAL A 269 34.60 15.28 -8.38
C VAL A 269 34.27 16.66 -7.79
N CYS A 270 33.45 16.71 -6.74
CA CYS A 270 33.33 17.90 -5.90
C CYS A 270 34.43 17.85 -4.83
N PRO A 271 35.26 18.89 -4.68
CA PRO A 271 36.11 19.04 -3.51
C PRO A 271 35.23 19.15 -2.26
N ALA A 272 35.74 18.69 -1.12
CA ALA A 272 35.02 18.64 0.13
C ALA A 272 34.42 20.01 0.51
N GLY A 273 33.12 19.98 0.84
CA GLY A 273 32.38 21.11 1.40
C GLY A 273 31.61 21.90 0.34
N HIS A 274 30.39 21.44 0.02
CA HIS A 274 29.19 22.26 -0.24
C HIS A 274 28.04 21.31 -0.63
N HIS A 275 27.02 21.23 0.22
CA HIS A 275 25.78 20.53 -0.11
C HIS A 275 24.97 21.40 -1.08
N ARG A 276 24.86 20.96 -2.34
CA ARG A 276 23.75 21.35 -3.23
C ARG A 276 23.00 20.10 -3.68
N PRO A 277 21.65 20.14 -3.75
CA PRO A 277 20.87 19.03 -4.29
C PRO A 277 21.07 18.95 -5.82
N PHE A 278 21.42 17.77 -6.31
CA PHE A 278 21.53 17.48 -7.75
C PHE A 278 20.14 17.28 -8.36
N GLU A 279 19.81 18.07 -9.39
CA GLU A 279 18.72 17.82 -10.32
C GLU A 279 19.27 16.96 -11.48
N GLY A 280 18.95 15.67 -11.46
CA GLY A 280 19.31 14.72 -12.52
C GLY A 280 18.17 13.75 -12.74
N GLY A 281 17.03 14.25 -13.22
CA GLY A 281 15.87 13.43 -13.58
C GLY A 281 15.86 13.10 -15.07
N ALA A 282 15.51 11.88 -15.43
CA ALA A 282 15.06 11.58 -16.79
C ALA A 282 13.60 12.06 -16.91
N HIS A 283 13.34 13.02 -17.79
CA HIS A 283 11.99 13.52 -18.05
C HIS A 283 11.20 12.50 -18.87
N CYS A 284 10.11 11.98 -18.32
CA CYS A 284 9.11 11.24 -19.10
C CYS A 284 8.03 12.23 -19.58
N ALA A 285 7.93 12.40 -20.90
CA ALA A 285 6.98 13.30 -21.55
C ALA A 285 5.51 12.82 -21.41
N PRO A 286 4.51 13.71 -21.48
CA PRO A 286 3.11 13.40 -21.15
C PRO A 286 2.45 12.44 -22.14
N ALA A 287 1.40 11.78 -21.66
CA ALA A 287 0.42 11.03 -22.46
C ALA A 287 -0.49 11.96 -23.27
#